data_AF-A0A2N4XNS9-F1
#
_entry.id   AF-A0A2N4XNS9-F1
#
_cell.length_a   1.000
_cell.length_b   1.000
_cell.length_c   1.000
_cell.angle_alpha   90.00
_cell.angle_beta   90.00
_cell.angle_gamma   90.00
#
_symmetry.space_group_name_H-M   'P 1'
#
loop_
_entity.id
_entity.type
_entity.pdbx_description
1 polymer ?
#
loop_
_entity_poly.entity_id
_entity_poly.type
_entity_poly.pdbx_seq_one_letter_code
_entity_poly.pdbx_strand_id
1 'polypeptide(L)'
;MATGFEQRHENDVAGLLWIHRFGWQRSVELGRLMWPRDNYSRTRADRVIRGWLERRLVIARQLPDGARRAVALSESGARLLQDAGYTSARSGKDWGETDGKRWWPNHTWRHDLIAAGILSLLFEDGYAIHSEKMLRRDNPGLTKIPDGMALKGDRIIWLEVESTRKTGKAMRELASALQTVAIGECCAVSGVQPNVAMVAYVESARDERGHGLNHRQRVTSAIQTTSRQDVEVSWARCQLVGCGVANVTDEKELVPVDKSSRILKVLDASGWTEEPNGLLVATYEGTRAIAWEDEVMGWSYLLEGEDVPYSAHQADNMTAAKRGCASLLAAR
;
A
#
# COMPACT_ATOMS: atom_id res chain seq x y z
N MET A 1 12.11 2.82 -39.05
CA MET A 1 10.66 2.79 -38.77
C MET A 1 10.28 1.34 -38.57
N ALA A 2 9.74 0.97 -37.41
CA ALA A 2 9.30 -0.38 -37.18
C ALA A 2 8.18 -0.74 -38.17
N THR A 3 8.21 -1.94 -38.72
CA THR A 3 7.10 -2.43 -39.55
C THR A 3 5.83 -2.55 -38.70
N GLY A 4 4.65 -2.49 -39.31
CA GLY A 4 3.39 -2.71 -38.57
C GLY A 4 3.33 -4.07 -37.86
N PHE A 5 4.13 -5.04 -38.32
CA PHE A 5 4.29 -6.34 -37.68
C PHE A 5 5.15 -6.27 -36.41
N GLU A 6 6.31 -5.60 -36.47
CA GLU A 6 7.20 -5.39 -35.31
C GLU A 6 6.48 -4.64 -34.20
N GLN A 7 5.79 -3.55 -34.53
CA GLN A 7 5.04 -2.77 -33.53
C GLN A 7 3.93 -3.60 -32.87
N ARG A 8 3.27 -4.49 -33.63
CA ARG A 8 2.26 -5.40 -33.07
C ARG A 8 2.92 -6.41 -32.13
N HIS A 9 4.04 -6.99 -32.52
CA HIS A 9 4.77 -7.95 -31.70
C HIS A 9 5.25 -7.31 -30.38
N GLU A 10 5.81 -6.10 -30.42
CA GLU A 10 6.20 -5.34 -29.23
C GLU A 10 5.01 -5.10 -28.29
N ASN A 11 3.87 -4.68 -28.84
CA ASN A 11 2.64 -4.49 -28.05
C ASN A 11 2.13 -5.79 -27.45
N ASP A 12 2.23 -6.90 -28.20
CA ASP A 12 1.87 -8.23 -27.69
C ASP A 12 2.76 -8.60 -26.51
N VAL A 13 4.08 -8.50 -26.64
CA VAL A 13 5.04 -8.83 -25.57
C VAL A 13 4.81 -7.93 -24.35
N ALA A 14 4.73 -6.62 -24.53
CA ALA A 14 4.55 -5.67 -23.42
C ALA A 14 3.24 -5.91 -22.66
N GLY A 15 2.13 -6.11 -23.39
CA GLY A 15 0.82 -6.31 -22.78
C GLY A 15 0.68 -7.67 -22.10
N LEU A 16 1.18 -8.74 -22.73
CA LEU A 16 1.19 -10.07 -22.12
C LEU A 16 2.09 -10.13 -20.88
N LEU A 17 3.20 -9.38 -20.88
CA LEU A 17 4.08 -9.27 -19.72
C LEU A 17 3.36 -8.63 -18.53
N TRP A 18 2.54 -7.58 -18.75
CA TRP A 18 1.72 -7.01 -17.68
C TRP A 18 0.68 -8.01 -17.14
N ILE A 19 0.02 -8.78 -18.01
CA ILE A 19 -0.89 -9.85 -17.57
C ILE A 19 -0.12 -10.89 -16.76
N HIS A 20 1.08 -11.29 -17.17
CA HIS A 20 1.90 -12.23 -16.43
C HIS A 20 2.28 -11.71 -15.03
N ARG A 21 2.71 -10.44 -14.96
CA ARG A 21 3.10 -9.75 -13.74
C ARG A 21 1.97 -9.69 -12.71
N PHE A 22 0.75 -9.38 -13.12
CA PHE A 22 -0.40 -9.34 -12.22
C PHE A 22 -1.11 -10.69 -12.08
N GLY A 23 -0.87 -11.64 -12.99
CA GLY A 23 -1.56 -12.92 -13.11
C GLY A 23 -2.80 -12.83 -14.00
N TRP A 24 -3.57 -11.75 -13.89
CA TRP A 24 -4.71 -11.44 -14.73
C TRP A 24 -4.94 -9.92 -14.76
N GLN A 25 -5.62 -9.41 -15.78
CA GLN A 25 -6.00 -8.00 -15.87
C GLN A 25 -7.32 -7.81 -16.62
N ARG A 26 -8.00 -6.67 -16.42
CA ARG A 26 -9.06 -6.23 -17.33
C ARG A 26 -8.49 -5.20 -18.32
N SER A 27 -9.28 -4.85 -19.34
CA SER A 27 -8.87 -3.87 -20.33
C SER A 27 -8.69 -2.46 -19.77
N VAL A 28 -9.36 -2.13 -18.66
CA VAL A 28 -9.23 -0.82 -18.01
C VAL A 28 -7.83 -0.65 -17.43
N GLU A 29 -7.44 -1.54 -16.52
CA GLU A 29 -6.12 -1.50 -15.88
C GLU A 29 -4.99 -1.74 -16.89
N LEU A 30 -5.16 -2.70 -17.81
CA LEU A 30 -4.16 -2.96 -18.84
C LEU A 30 -3.95 -1.77 -19.78
N GLY A 31 -5.03 -1.05 -20.13
CA GLY A 31 -4.95 0.16 -20.94
C GLY A 31 -4.02 1.20 -20.31
N ARG A 32 -4.21 1.48 -19.02
CA ARG A 32 -3.37 2.41 -18.24
C ARG A 32 -1.90 2.00 -18.23
N LEU A 33 -1.63 0.69 -18.14
CA LEU A 33 -0.26 0.15 -18.12
C LEU A 33 0.43 0.18 -19.50
N MET A 34 -0.33 0.02 -20.59
CA MET A 34 0.23 0.00 -21.95
C MET A 34 0.31 1.39 -22.59
N TRP A 35 -0.66 2.25 -22.30
CA TRP A 35 -0.77 3.61 -22.85
C TRP A 35 -1.14 4.59 -21.72
N PRO A 36 -0.21 4.86 -20.80
CA PRO A 36 -0.49 5.73 -19.66
C PRO A 36 -0.93 7.11 -20.13
N ARG A 37 -1.98 7.66 -19.49
CA ARG A 37 -2.57 8.98 -19.79
C ARG A 37 -3.23 9.11 -21.17
N ASP A 38 -3.41 8.02 -21.91
CA ASP A 38 -4.21 8.04 -23.15
C ASP A 38 -5.71 7.89 -22.83
N ASN A 39 -6.52 8.87 -23.25
CA ASN A 39 -7.98 8.86 -23.10
C ASN A 39 -8.66 7.66 -23.78
N TYR A 40 -8.00 7.04 -24.78
CA TYR A 40 -8.47 5.88 -25.51
C TYR A 40 -7.77 4.57 -25.11
N SER A 41 -6.96 4.59 -24.05
CA SER A 41 -6.15 3.45 -23.59
C SER A 41 -6.97 2.17 -23.42
N ARG A 42 -8.15 2.26 -22.80
CA ARG A 42 -9.09 1.13 -22.65
C ARG A 42 -9.54 0.56 -24.00
N THR A 43 -9.93 1.42 -24.94
CA THR A 43 -10.40 1.00 -26.27
C THR A 43 -9.29 0.33 -27.07
N ARG A 44 -8.05 0.85 -26.96
CA ARG A 44 -6.86 0.22 -27.53
C ARG A 44 -6.59 -1.15 -26.89
N ALA A 45 -6.68 -1.25 -25.57
CA ALA A 45 -6.53 -2.52 -24.85
C ALA A 45 -7.57 -3.55 -25.28
N ASP A 46 -8.84 -3.17 -25.40
CA ASP A 46 -9.91 -4.06 -25.87
C ASP A 46 -9.64 -4.57 -27.31
N ARG A 47 -9.08 -3.74 -28.19
CA ARG A 47 -8.70 -4.14 -29.56
C ARG A 47 -7.55 -5.15 -29.54
N VAL A 48 -6.51 -4.90 -28.75
CA VAL A 48 -5.36 -5.81 -28.63
C VAL A 48 -5.78 -7.14 -28.01
N ILE A 49 -6.57 -7.10 -26.93
CA ILE A 49 -7.13 -8.29 -26.27
C ILE A 49 -7.96 -9.13 -27.25
N ARG A 50 -8.76 -8.51 -28.11
CA ARG A 50 -9.51 -9.25 -29.15
C ARG A 50 -8.58 -10.05 -30.05
N GLY A 51 -7.52 -9.41 -30.54
CA GLY A 51 -6.50 -10.08 -31.36
C GLY A 51 -5.71 -11.15 -30.59
N TRP A 52 -5.53 -11.02 -29.28
CA TRP A 52 -4.94 -12.07 -28.44
C TRP A 52 -5.88 -13.26 -28.24
N LEU A 53 -7.18 -13.02 -28.09
CA LEU A 53 -8.18 -14.09 -27.97
C LEU A 53 -8.29 -14.90 -29.25
N GLU A 54 -8.32 -14.24 -30.41
CA GLU A 54 -8.33 -14.90 -31.73
C GLU A 54 -7.10 -15.81 -31.92
N ARG A 55 -5.93 -15.34 -31.47
CA ARG A 55 -4.66 -16.10 -31.50
C ARG A 55 -4.46 -17.03 -30.29
N ARG A 56 -5.44 -17.10 -29.39
CA ARG A 56 -5.39 -17.90 -28.16
C ARG A 56 -4.18 -17.60 -27.27
N LEU A 57 -3.69 -16.36 -27.24
CA LEU A 57 -2.59 -15.92 -26.37
C LEU A 57 -3.05 -15.61 -24.93
N VAL A 58 -4.35 -15.38 -24.75
CA VAL A 58 -4.97 -15.16 -23.44
C VAL A 58 -6.25 -15.98 -23.30
N ILE A 59 -6.66 -16.21 -22.06
CA ILE A 59 -7.92 -16.85 -21.67
C ILE A 59 -8.82 -15.77 -21.10
N ALA A 60 -10.03 -15.62 -21.63
CA ALA A 60 -11.03 -14.72 -21.08
C ALA A 60 -11.84 -15.39 -19.97
N ARG A 61 -12.08 -14.67 -18.87
CA ARG A 61 -12.99 -15.07 -17.80
C ARG A 61 -13.94 -13.93 -17.46
N GLN A 62 -15.18 -14.25 -17.15
CA GLN A 62 -16.18 -13.27 -16.73
C GLN A 62 -16.13 -13.10 -15.21
N LEU A 63 -15.87 -11.88 -14.75
CA LEU A 63 -15.94 -11.56 -13.33
C LEU A 63 -17.39 -11.30 -12.88
N PRO A 64 -17.72 -11.59 -11.60
CA PRO A 64 -19.01 -11.28 -10.98
C PRO A 64 -19.32 -9.77 -10.92
N ASP A 65 -20.55 -9.45 -10.50
CA ASP A 65 -21.01 -8.09 -10.11
C ASP A 65 -20.80 -7.01 -11.17
N GLY A 66 -20.85 -7.38 -12.45
CA GLY A 66 -20.65 -6.43 -13.53
C GLY A 66 -19.20 -5.95 -13.67
N ALA A 67 -18.22 -6.58 -13.00
CA ALA A 67 -16.79 -6.28 -13.14
C ALA A 67 -16.22 -6.60 -14.53
N ARG A 68 -17.03 -7.22 -15.40
CA ARG A 68 -16.76 -7.53 -16.81
C ARG A 68 -15.67 -8.59 -16.99
N ARG A 69 -15.07 -8.62 -18.17
CA ARG A 69 -14.10 -9.63 -18.58
C ARG A 69 -12.71 -9.32 -18.03
N ALA A 70 -12.10 -10.32 -17.41
CA ALA A 70 -10.67 -10.39 -17.14
C ALA A 70 -9.98 -11.31 -18.16
N VAL A 71 -8.70 -11.08 -18.39
CA VAL A 71 -7.84 -11.93 -19.20
C VAL A 71 -6.64 -12.42 -18.39
N ALA A 72 -6.33 -13.70 -18.53
CA ALA A 72 -5.15 -14.34 -17.97
C ALA A 72 -4.31 -14.96 -19.09
N LEU A 73 -3.02 -15.17 -18.85
CA LEU A 73 -2.11 -15.68 -19.87
C LEU A 73 -2.45 -17.14 -20.23
N SER A 74 -2.58 -17.45 -21.53
CA SER A 74 -2.69 -18.85 -21.96
C SER A 74 -1.33 -19.54 -21.99
N GLU A 75 -1.28 -20.84 -22.28
CA GLU A 75 -0.02 -21.54 -22.53
C GLU A 75 0.70 -20.99 -23.77
N SER A 76 -0.04 -20.67 -24.83
CA SER A 76 0.51 -20.06 -26.05
C SER A 76 1.09 -18.67 -25.79
N GLY A 77 0.39 -17.84 -25.01
CA GLY A 77 0.90 -16.53 -24.60
C GLY A 77 2.13 -16.63 -23.71
N ALA A 78 2.17 -17.63 -22.82
CA ALA A 78 3.35 -17.90 -21.99
C ALA A 78 4.55 -18.31 -22.84
N ARG A 79 4.35 -19.16 -23.85
CA ARG A 79 5.40 -19.54 -24.79
C ARG A 79 5.92 -18.34 -25.57
N LEU A 80 5.03 -17.49 -26.09
CA LEU A 80 5.44 -16.25 -26.77
C LEU A 80 6.32 -15.37 -25.88
N LEU A 81 5.97 -15.21 -24.61
CA LEU A 81 6.82 -14.47 -23.66
C LEU A 81 8.16 -15.15 -23.40
N GLN A 82 8.20 -16.47 -23.30
CA GLN A 82 9.44 -17.23 -23.13
C GLN A 82 10.36 -17.07 -24.35
N ASP A 83 9.81 -17.15 -25.56
CA ASP A 83 10.53 -16.92 -26.81
C ASP A 83 11.08 -15.48 -26.88
N ALA A 84 10.39 -14.52 -26.26
CA ALA A 84 10.84 -13.13 -26.09
C ALA A 84 11.81 -12.91 -24.91
N GLY A 85 12.30 -13.99 -24.28
CA GLY A 85 13.30 -13.94 -23.19
C GLY A 85 12.75 -13.98 -21.77
N TYR A 86 11.43 -13.96 -21.57
CA TYR A 86 10.80 -14.05 -20.24
C TYR A 86 10.58 -15.50 -19.82
N THR A 87 11.66 -16.23 -19.55
CA THR A 87 11.66 -17.68 -19.24
C THR A 87 10.82 -18.08 -18.04
N SER A 88 10.54 -17.15 -17.12
CA SER A 88 9.65 -17.36 -15.96
C SER A 88 8.15 -17.27 -16.30
N ALA A 89 7.79 -16.92 -17.54
CA ALA A 89 6.39 -16.79 -17.92
C ALA A 89 5.66 -18.14 -17.81
N ARG A 90 4.45 -18.13 -17.24
CA ARG A 90 3.61 -19.31 -17.02
C ARG A 90 2.16 -18.96 -17.34
N SER A 91 1.40 -19.94 -17.80
CA SER A 91 -0.04 -19.76 -18.01
C SER A 91 -0.74 -19.42 -16.69
N GLY A 92 -1.72 -18.53 -16.76
CA GLY A 92 -2.66 -18.22 -15.69
C GLY A 92 -3.98 -19.00 -15.80
N LYS A 93 -3.98 -20.16 -16.47
CA LYS A 93 -5.20 -20.99 -16.63
C LYS A 93 -5.80 -21.43 -15.29
N ASP A 94 -4.96 -21.57 -14.27
CA ASP A 94 -5.30 -22.00 -12.90
C ASP A 94 -5.68 -20.82 -12.00
N TRP A 95 -5.89 -19.62 -12.55
CA TRP A 95 -6.49 -18.52 -11.80
C TRP A 95 -8.00 -18.74 -11.66
N GLY A 96 -8.50 -18.70 -10.43
CA GLY A 96 -9.88 -19.06 -10.10
C GLY A 96 -10.02 -20.54 -9.74
N GLU A 97 -11.26 -20.94 -9.50
CA GLU A 97 -11.65 -22.30 -9.17
C GLU A 97 -12.64 -22.81 -10.22
N THR A 98 -12.70 -24.14 -10.38
CA THR A 98 -13.67 -24.78 -11.29
C THR A 98 -14.16 -26.11 -10.73
N ASP A 99 -15.45 -26.38 -10.91
CA ASP A 99 -16.08 -27.69 -10.63
C ASP A 99 -16.13 -28.60 -11.88
N GLY A 100 -15.41 -28.23 -12.94
CA GLY A 100 -15.42 -28.89 -14.25
C GLY A 100 -16.53 -28.44 -15.19
N LYS A 101 -17.55 -27.71 -14.71
CA LYS A 101 -18.65 -27.17 -15.54
C LYS A 101 -18.68 -25.66 -15.53
N ARG A 102 -18.38 -25.06 -14.38
CA ARG A 102 -18.40 -23.63 -14.13
C ARG A 102 -17.05 -23.22 -13.55
N TRP A 103 -16.64 -22.01 -13.92
CA TRP A 103 -15.49 -21.34 -13.34
C TRP A 103 -15.98 -20.17 -12.49
N TRP A 104 -15.30 -19.90 -11.37
CA TRP A 104 -15.48 -18.70 -10.56
C TRP A 104 -14.12 -18.14 -10.13
N PRO A 105 -14.02 -16.82 -9.92
CA PRO A 105 -12.78 -16.24 -9.43
C PRO A 105 -12.51 -16.62 -7.98
N ASN A 106 -11.24 -16.58 -7.57
CA ASN A 106 -10.85 -16.74 -6.16
C ASN A 106 -11.54 -15.67 -5.30
N HIS A 107 -11.80 -15.97 -4.03
CA HIS A 107 -12.46 -15.05 -3.09
C HIS A 107 -11.76 -13.68 -2.94
N THR A 108 -10.46 -13.59 -3.27
CA THR A 108 -9.66 -12.36 -3.23
C THR A 108 -9.78 -11.48 -4.48
N TRP A 109 -10.50 -11.88 -5.53
CA TRP A 109 -10.43 -11.18 -6.82
C TRP A 109 -10.77 -9.68 -6.76
N ARG A 110 -11.66 -9.26 -5.85
CA ARG A 110 -11.98 -7.84 -5.67
C ARG A 110 -10.81 -7.08 -5.03
N HIS A 111 -10.12 -7.71 -4.08
CA HIS A 111 -8.91 -7.16 -3.46
C HIS A 111 -7.82 -7.00 -4.51
N ASP A 112 -7.53 -8.05 -5.28
CA ASP A 112 -6.56 -8.03 -6.38
C ASP A 112 -6.91 -6.93 -7.41
N LEU A 113 -8.20 -6.76 -7.71
CA LEU A 113 -8.67 -5.76 -8.66
C LEU A 113 -8.43 -4.33 -8.16
N ILE A 114 -8.66 -4.08 -6.87
CA ILE A 114 -8.42 -2.78 -6.26
C ILE A 114 -6.91 -2.49 -6.25
N ALA A 115 -6.09 -3.46 -5.84
CA ALA A 115 -4.63 -3.36 -5.87
C ALA A 115 -4.12 -3.05 -7.29
N ALA A 116 -4.60 -3.79 -8.31
CA ALA A 116 -4.27 -3.54 -9.70
C ALA A 116 -4.69 -2.15 -10.19
N GLY A 117 -5.89 -1.70 -9.79
CA GLY A 117 -6.40 -0.38 -10.12
C GLY A 117 -5.50 0.74 -9.58
N ILE A 118 -5.10 0.67 -8.31
CA ILE A 118 -4.24 1.67 -7.66
C ILE A 118 -2.84 1.66 -8.29
N LEU A 119 -2.24 0.47 -8.44
CA LEU A 119 -0.92 0.35 -9.06
C LEU A 119 -0.93 0.88 -10.50
N SER A 120 -2.01 0.66 -11.26
CA SER A 120 -2.13 1.22 -12.61
C SER A 120 -2.18 2.75 -12.61
N LEU A 121 -2.85 3.38 -11.64
CA LEU A 121 -2.88 4.84 -11.48
C LEU A 121 -1.52 5.39 -11.07
N LEU A 122 -0.84 4.75 -10.10
CA LEU A 122 0.53 5.12 -9.71
C LEU A 122 1.50 4.99 -10.89
N PHE A 123 1.34 3.97 -11.74
CA PHE A 123 2.13 3.85 -12.95
C PHE A 123 1.88 5.00 -13.94
N GLU A 124 0.63 5.43 -14.13
CA GLU A 124 0.30 6.63 -14.92
C GLU A 124 0.92 7.92 -14.33
N ASP A 125 1.12 7.96 -13.02
CA ASP A 125 1.80 9.05 -12.31
C ASP A 125 3.34 8.94 -12.36
N GLY A 126 3.87 7.94 -13.07
CA GLY A 126 5.30 7.77 -13.32
C GLY A 126 6.04 6.97 -12.25
N TYR A 127 5.33 6.20 -11.43
CA TYR A 127 5.97 5.24 -10.52
C TYR A 127 6.35 3.96 -11.28
N ALA A 128 7.50 3.37 -10.92
CA ALA A 128 7.73 1.96 -11.18
C ALA A 128 6.87 1.14 -10.21
N ILE A 129 6.23 0.07 -10.68
CA ILE A 129 5.29 -0.71 -9.87
C ILE A 129 5.61 -2.20 -9.84
N HIS A 130 5.32 -2.83 -8.70
CA HIS A 130 5.40 -4.27 -8.49
C HIS A 130 4.08 -4.76 -7.89
N SER A 131 3.45 -5.73 -8.54
CA SER A 131 2.26 -6.40 -8.01
C SER A 131 2.65 -7.40 -6.91
N GLU A 132 1.72 -7.75 -6.01
CA GLU A 132 1.93 -8.83 -5.04
C GLU A 132 2.48 -10.12 -5.68
N LYS A 133 1.96 -10.51 -6.85
CA LYS A 133 2.40 -11.72 -7.55
C LYS A 133 3.87 -11.64 -7.99
N MET A 134 4.34 -10.48 -8.45
CA MET A 134 5.77 -10.27 -8.73
C MET A 134 6.57 -10.36 -7.44
N LEU A 135 6.14 -9.63 -6.40
CA LEU A 135 6.85 -9.56 -5.14
C LEU A 135 7.01 -10.94 -4.48
N ARG A 136 5.96 -11.77 -4.49
CA ARG A 136 6.01 -13.16 -3.99
C ARG A 136 6.98 -14.03 -4.74
N ARG A 137 7.09 -13.86 -6.06
CA ARG A 137 8.04 -14.62 -6.88
C ARG A 137 9.47 -14.17 -6.62
N ASP A 138 9.68 -12.87 -6.51
CA ASP A 138 11.01 -12.27 -6.45
C ASP A 138 11.57 -12.32 -5.01
N ASN A 139 10.73 -12.62 -4.01
CA ASN A 139 11.12 -12.68 -2.59
C ASN A 139 10.64 -13.99 -1.92
N PRO A 140 11.15 -15.16 -2.36
CA PRO A 140 10.77 -16.43 -1.75
C PRO A 140 11.21 -16.45 -0.27
N GLY A 141 10.26 -16.74 0.63
CA GLY A 141 10.53 -16.87 2.06
C GLY A 141 10.19 -15.66 2.92
N LEU A 142 9.88 -14.49 2.34
CA LEU A 142 9.33 -13.39 3.13
C LEU A 142 7.94 -13.78 3.67
N THR A 143 7.78 -13.66 4.99
CA THR A 143 6.53 -14.02 5.67
C THR A 143 5.40 -13.04 5.34
N LYS A 144 5.72 -11.75 5.26
CA LYS A 144 4.78 -10.67 4.91
C LYS A 144 5.31 -9.92 3.69
N ILE A 145 4.42 -9.69 2.73
CA ILE A 145 4.64 -8.99 1.47
C ILE A 145 3.46 -8.01 1.30
N PRO A 146 3.67 -6.82 0.72
CA PRO A 146 2.57 -5.90 0.48
C PRO A 146 1.68 -6.40 -0.68
N ASP A 147 0.46 -5.88 -0.73
CA ASP A 147 -0.45 -6.10 -1.87
C ASP A 147 0.07 -5.44 -3.16
N GLY A 148 0.98 -4.46 -3.01
CA GLY A 148 1.73 -3.86 -4.10
C GLY A 148 2.88 -2.98 -3.63
N MET A 149 3.77 -2.62 -4.53
CA MET A 149 4.84 -1.66 -4.26
C MET A 149 4.95 -0.66 -5.41
N ALA A 150 5.24 0.59 -5.09
CA ALA A 150 5.43 1.64 -6.08
C ALA A 150 6.64 2.51 -5.72
N LEU A 151 7.48 2.85 -6.70
CA LEU A 151 8.75 3.54 -6.51
C LEU A 151 8.85 4.77 -7.41
N LYS A 152 9.23 5.91 -6.84
CA LYS A 152 9.52 7.14 -7.58
C LYS A 152 10.53 7.98 -6.81
N GLY A 153 11.77 7.99 -7.28
CA GLY A 153 12.87 8.65 -6.57
C GLY A 153 13.15 7.95 -5.23
N ASP A 154 13.16 8.73 -4.16
CA ASP A 154 13.31 8.28 -2.76
C ASP A 154 12.00 7.74 -2.16
N ARG A 155 10.85 7.98 -2.80
CA ARG A 155 9.55 7.51 -2.31
C ARG A 155 9.30 6.07 -2.72
N ILE A 156 9.30 5.15 -1.74
CA ILE A 156 9.07 3.72 -1.92
C ILE A 156 7.85 3.31 -1.09
N ILE A 157 6.73 3.12 -1.78
CA ILE A 157 5.41 2.87 -1.19
C ILE A 157 5.22 1.38 -0.95
N TRP A 158 4.92 1.01 0.29
CA TRP A 158 4.32 -0.26 0.69
C TRP A 158 2.79 -0.13 0.65
N LEU A 159 2.12 -0.80 -0.30
CA LEU A 159 0.66 -0.72 -0.46
C LEU A 159 -0.04 -1.90 0.21
N GLU A 160 -0.98 -1.60 1.09
CA GLU A 160 -1.98 -2.55 1.61
C GLU A 160 -3.38 -2.14 1.18
N VAL A 161 -4.20 -3.10 0.77
CA VAL A 161 -5.58 -2.88 0.36
C VAL A 161 -6.53 -3.41 1.43
N GLU A 162 -7.46 -2.55 1.84
CA GLU A 162 -8.53 -2.87 2.76
C GLU A 162 -9.87 -2.87 2.03
N SER A 163 -10.26 -4.05 1.51
CA SER A 163 -11.52 -4.25 0.81
C SER A 163 -12.50 -5.18 1.53
N THR A 164 -12.09 -5.82 2.63
CA THR A 164 -12.91 -6.75 3.40
C THR A 164 -12.66 -6.61 4.90
N ARG A 165 -13.53 -7.23 5.71
CA ARG A 165 -13.43 -7.17 7.16
C ARG A 165 -12.25 -8.03 7.67
N LYS A 166 -11.13 -7.39 8.04
CA LYS A 166 -10.03 -8.02 8.80
C LYS A 166 -10.20 -7.82 10.32
N THR A 167 -10.11 -8.87 11.14
CA THR A 167 -10.23 -8.77 12.60
C THR A 167 -9.13 -9.53 13.32
N GLY A 168 -8.92 -9.19 14.60
CA GLY A 168 -8.01 -9.92 15.49
C GLY A 168 -6.56 -9.91 14.99
N LYS A 169 -6.01 -11.11 14.77
CA LYS A 169 -4.60 -11.29 14.39
C LYS A 169 -4.22 -10.57 13.09
N ALA A 170 -5.02 -10.71 12.03
CA ALA A 170 -4.72 -10.10 10.72
C ALA A 170 -4.64 -8.57 10.77
N MET A 171 -5.50 -7.93 11.57
CA MET A 171 -5.49 -6.47 11.74
C MET A 171 -4.26 -5.99 12.53
N ARG A 172 -3.81 -6.78 13.52
CA ARG A 172 -2.57 -6.49 14.26
C ARG A 172 -1.34 -6.66 13.38
N GLU A 173 -1.32 -7.68 12.52
CA GLU A 173 -0.24 -7.91 11.56
C GLU A 173 -0.16 -6.77 10.53
N LEU A 174 -1.31 -6.28 10.05
CA LEU A 174 -1.36 -5.08 9.20
C LEU A 174 -0.77 -3.87 9.91
N ALA A 175 -1.28 -3.53 11.10
CA ALA A 175 -0.81 -2.36 11.84
C ALA A 175 0.69 -2.44 12.16
N SER A 176 1.18 -3.63 12.53
CA SER A 176 2.61 -3.87 12.74
C SER A 176 3.42 -3.68 11.46
N ALA A 177 2.96 -4.17 10.31
CA ALA A 177 3.65 -3.96 9.04
C ALA A 177 3.72 -2.46 8.67
N LEU A 178 2.60 -1.73 8.80
CA LEU A 178 2.56 -0.28 8.55
C LEU A 178 3.51 0.48 9.47
N GLN A 179 3.57 0.11 10.75
CA GLN A 179 4.50 0.69 11.71
C GLN A 179 5.96 0.45 11.25
N THR A 180 6.34 -0.79 10.95
CA THR A 180 7.73 -1.11 10.54
C THR A 180 8.17 -0.35 9.28
N VAL A 181 7.26 -0.12 8.33
CA VAL A 181 7.55 0.67 7.13
C VAL A 181 7.72 2.14 7.48
N ALA A 182 6.78 2.72 8.22
CA ALA A 182 6.79 4.15 8.55
C ALA A 182 8.05 4.58 9.33
N ILE A 183 8.66 3.64 10.06
CA ILE A 183 9.80 3.92 10.94
C ILE A 183 11.13 3.49 10.31
N GLY A 184 11.10 2.98 9.08
CA GLY A 184 12.30 2.55 8.35
C GLY A 184 12.94 1.25 8.88
N GLU A 185 12.19 0.40 9.59
CA GLU A 185 12.66 -0.90 10.09
C GLU A 185 12.18 -2.08 9.24
N CYS A 186 11.39 -1.82 8.19
CA CYS A 186 10.91 -2.86 7.30
C CYS A 186 12.07 -3.54 6.56
N CYS A 187 11.99 -4.85 6.37
CA CYS A 187 12.94 -5.59 5.55
C CYS A 187 12.89 -5.12 4.08
N ALA A 188 14.02 -5.17 3.40
CA ALA A 188 14.05 -4.89 1.97
C ALA A 188 13.17 -5.89 1.19
N VAL A 189 12.37 -5.37 0.26
CA VAL A 189 11.52 -6.13 -0.64
C VAL A 189 12.01 -5.88 -2.06
N SER A 190 12.43 -6.94 -2.77
CA SER A 190 13.04 -6.85 -4.10
C SER A 190 14.26 -5.92 -4.14
N GLY A 191 15.08 -5.93 -3.07
CA GLY A 191 16.31 -5.15 -2.97
C GLY A 191 16.13 -3.67 -2.60
N VAL A 192 14.91 -3.22 -2.33
CA VAL A 192 14.63 -1.84 -1.90
C VAL A 192 13.90 -1.82 -0.56
N GLN A 193 14.12 -0.78 0.25
CA GLN A 193 13.48 -0.64 1.55
C GLN A 193 12.29 0.34 1.46
N PRO A 194 11.05 -0.12 1.69
CA PRO A 194 9.89 0.77 1.69
C PRO A 194 9.92 1.75 2.85
N ASN A 195 9.56 3.00 2.57
CA ASN A 195 9.58 4.11 3.54
C ASN A 195 8.25 4.87 3.60
N VAL A 196 7.26 4.50 2.78
CA VAL A 196 5.90 5.07 2.85
C VAL A 196 4.90 3.93 3.06
N ALA A 197 4.24 3.92 4.20
CA ALA A 197 3.12 3.02 4.49
C ALA A 197 1.84 3.57 3.85
N MET A 198 1.30 2.90 2.83
CA MET A 198 0.07 3.31 2.15
C MET A 198 -1.04 2.29 2.36
N VAL A 199 -2.22 2.78 2.77
CA VAL A 199 -3.42 1.97 2.91
C VAL A 199 -4.49 2.47 1.97
N ALA A 200 -4.89 1.61 1.04
CA ALA A 200 -5.98 1.90 0.14
C ALA A 200 -7.30 1.29 0.63
N TYR A 201 -8.37 2.06 0.54
CA TYR A 201 -9.68 1.63 1.00
C TYR A 201 -10.80 2.22 0.16
N VAL A 202 -11.98 1.59 0.21
CA VAL A 202 -13.19 2.06 -0.48
C VAL A 202 -14.11 2.74 0.53
N GLU A 203 -14.41 4.02 0.33
CA GLU A 203 -15.16 4.87 1.28
C GLU A 203 -16.60 4.38 1.54
N SER A 204 -17.21 3.70 0.57
CA SER A 204 -18.57 3.16 0.66
C SER A 204 -18.59 1.62 0.76
N ALA A 205 -17.52 1.02 1.29
CA ALA A 205 -17.50 -0.43 1.48
C ALA A 205 -18.63 -0.87 2.42
N ARG A 206 -19.26 -1.98 2.08
CA ARG A 206 -20.25 -2.64 2.92
C ARG A 206 -19.78 -4.05 3.22
N ASP A 207 -20.08 -4.53 4.42
CA ASP A 207 -19.85 -5.92 4.77
C ASP A 207 -20.89 -6.84 4.11
N GLU A 208 -20.72 -8.15 4.31
CA GLU A 208 -21.64 -9.18 3.82
C GLU A 208 -23.08 -9.05 4.34
N ARG A 209 -23.31 -8.22 5.38
CA ARG A 209 -24.62 -7.94 5.99
C ARG A 209 -25.19 -6.59 5.54
N GLY A 210 -24.45 -5.83 4.72
CA GLY A 210 -24.84 -4.52 4.21
C GLY A 210 -24.51 -3.34 5.13
N HIS A 211 -23.79 -3.56 6.25
CA HIS A 211 -23.34 -2.50 7.14
C HIS A 211 -22.14 -1.76 6.54
N GLY A 212 -22.10 -0.44 6.71
CA GLY A 212 -20.97 0.38 6.28
C GLY A 212 -19.69 0.00 7.01
N LEU A 213 -18.61 -0.20 6.26
CA LEU A 213 -17.27 -0.48 6.78
C LEU A 213 -16.42 0.78 6.71
N ASN A 214 -16.10 1.36 7.87
CA ASN A 214 -15.10 2.43 7.96
C ASN A 214 -13.70 1.80 8.10
N HIS A 215 -13.10 1.43 6.97
CA HIS A 215 -11.77 0.80 6.93
C HIS A 215 -10.69 1.71 7.54
N ARG A 216 -10.69 3.01 7.19
CA ARG A 216 -9.75 3.99 7.75
C ARG A 216 -9.78 3.98 9.27
N GLN A 217 -10.96 4.19 9.88
CA GLN A 217 -11.09 4.18 11.34
C GLN A 217 -10.59 2.88 11.98
N ARG A 218 -10.85 1.73 11.36
CA ARG A 218 -10.44 0.43 11.90
C ARG A 218 -8.93 0.25 11.86
N VAL A 219 -8.28 0.64 10.77
CA VAL A 219 -6.82 0.60 10.66
C VAL A 219 -6.20 1.63 11.62
N THR A 220 -6.74 2.85 11.69
CA THR A 220 -6.36 3.88 12.68
C THR A 220 -6.41 3.33 14.09
N SER A 221 -7.53 2.73 14.51
CA SER A 221 -7.67 2.14 15.85
C SER A 221 -6.73 0.97 16.10
N ALA A 222 -6.43 0.16 15.07
CA ALA A 222 -5.45 -0.90 15.18
C ALA A 222 -4.03 -0.35 15.39
N ILE A 223 -3.64 0.66 14.62
CA ILE A 223 -2.34 1.36 14.76
C ILE A 223 -2.25 1.99 16.15
N GLN A 224 -3.27 2.74 16.58
CA GLN A 224 -3.38 3.35 17.91
C GLN A 224 -3.14 2.37 19.05
N THR A 225 -3.66 1.15 18.92
CA THR A 225 -3.60 0.11 19.96
C THR A 225 -2.30 -0.68 19.94
N THR A 226 -1.69 -0.87 18.77
CA THR A 226 -0.58 -1.82 18.60
C THR A 226 0.78 -1.17 18.40
N SER A 227 0.82 0.06 17.91
CA SER A 227 2.07 0.75 17.61
C SER A 227 2.69 1.31 18.88
N ARG A 228 4.01 1.36 18.91
CA ARG A 228 4.81 1.92 20.02
C ARG A 228 5.07 3.41 19.88
N GLN A 229 4.92 3.93 18.67
CA GLN A 229 5.10 5.32 18.31
C GLN A 229 4.09 5.71 17.24
N ASP A 230 3.90 7.02 17.07
CA ASP A 230 3.01 7.56 16.05
C ASP A 230 3.45 7.09 14.66
N VAL A 231 2.48 6.86 13.78
CA VAL A 231 2.71 6.28 12.46
C VAL A 231 2.19 7.22 11.39
N GLU A 232 3.06 7.72 10.52
CA GLU A 232 2.63 8.40 9.30
C GLU A 232 2.06 7.36 8.33
N VAL A 233 0.80 7.53 7.93
CA VAL A 233 0.11 6.69 6.96
C VAL A 233 -0.34 7.55 5.79
N SER A 234 -0.09 7.08 4.57
CA SER A 234 -0.69 7.61 3.36
C SER A 234 -1.99 6.85 3.05
N TRP A 235 -3.11 7.55 3.04
CA TRP A 235 -4.43 6.99 2.78
C TRP A 235 -4.79 7.16 1.31
N ALA A 236 -4.94 6.05 0.60
CA ALA A 236 -5.38 6.02 -0.79
C ALA A 236 -6.90 5.75 -0.86
N ARG A 237 -7.70 6.80 -0.72
CA ARG A 237 -9.16 6.69 -0.80
C ARG A 237 -9.59 6.40 -2.24
N CYS A 238 -10.13 5.20 -2.47
CA CYS A 238 -10.50 4.71 -3.79
C CYS A 238 -11.95 5.05 -4.13
N GLN A 239 -12.15 5.75 -5.26
CA GLN A 239 -13.46 5.91 -5.88
C GLN A 239 -13.67 4.83 -6.93
N LEU A 240 -14.71 4.02 -6.75
CA LEU A 240 -15.01 2.92 -7.66
C LEU A 240 -15.98 3.33 -8.78
N VAL A 241 -15.78 2.78 -9.98
CA VAL A 241 -16.78 2.73 -11.06
C VAL A 241 -17.02 1.26 -11.39
N GLY A 242 -18.21 0.76 -11.03
CA GLY A 242 -18.44 -0.68 -10.92
C GLY A 242 -17.54 -1.27 -9.84
N CYS A 243 -16.76 -2.30 -10.17
CA CYS A 243 -15.79 -2.90 -9.24
C CYS A 243 -14.35 -2.39 -9.41
N GLY A 244 -14.11 -1.44 -10.34
CA GLY A 244 -12.76 -0.93 -10.64
C GLY A 244 -12.45 0.38 -9.95
N VAL A 245 -11.17 0.64 -9.69
CA VAL A 245 -10.70 1.92 -9.16
C VAL A 245 -10.62 2.94 -10.29
N ALA A 246 -11.51 3.92 -10.28
CA ALA A 246 -11.52 4.99 -11.26
C ALA A 246 -10.52 6.08 -10.90
N ASN A 247 -10.51 6.48 -9.62
CA ASN A 247 -9.65 7.53 -9.09
C ASN A 247 -9.21 7.21 -7.66
N VAL A 248 -8.12 7.84 -7.22
CA VAL A 248 -7.59 7.76 -5.86
C VAL A 248 -7.31 9.17 -5.35
N THR A 249 -7.71 9.45 -4.11
CA THR A 249 -7.27 10.64 -3.38
C THR A 249 -6.24 10.21 -2.34
N ASP A 250 -5.03 10.78 -2.41
CA ASP A 250 -3.94 10.55 -1.45
C ASP A 250 -4.04 11.57 -0.31
N GLU A 251 -4.08 11.10 0.93
CA GLU A 251 -4.14 11.92 2.14
C GLU A 251 -3.11 11.40 3.14
N LYS A 252 -2.21 12.25 3.63
CA LYS A 252 -1.29 11.88 4.71
C LYS A 252 -1.91 12.16 6.08
N GLU A 253 -1.72 11.24 7.01
CA GLU A 253 -2.15 11.40 8.39
C GLU A 253 -1.11 10.82 9.36
N LEU A 254 -0.76 11.58 10.39
CA LEU A 254 -0.01 11.06 11.53
C LEU A 254 -0.99 10.42 12.51
N VAL A 255 -1.00 9.09 12.58
CA VAL A 255 -1.88 8.35 13.48
C VAL A 255 -1.25 8.30 14.88
N PRO A 256 -1.89 8.93 15.89
CA PRO A 256 -1.34 8.99 17.24
C PRO A 256 -1.43 7.63 17.94
N VAL A 257 -0.47 7.27 18.80
CA VAL A 257 -0.59 6.10 19.69
C VAL A 257 -1.44 6.41 20.93
N ASP A 258 -2.28 5.46 21.34
CA ASP A 258 -3.17 5.61 22.50
C ASP A 258 -2.39 5.81 23.82
N LYS A 259 -1.33 5.02 24.03
CA LYS A 259 -0.49 5.11 25.25
C LYS A 259 0.16 6.49 25.34
N SER A 260 0.79 6.98 24.27
CA SER A 260 1.38 8.32 24.20
C SER A 260 0.33 9.41 24.46
N SER A 261 -0.87 9.24 23.90
CA SER A 261 -1.96 10.21 24.10
C SER A 261 -2.48 10.24 25.54
N ARG A 262 -2.45 9.11 26.26
CA ARG A 262 -2.80 9.06 27.69
C ARG A 262 -1.70 9.71 28.54
N ILE A 263 -0.43 9.41 28.27
CA ILE A 263 0.70 10.00 29.00
C ILE A 263 0.75 11.51 28.81
N LEU A 264 0.55 12.01 27.58
CA LEU A 264 0.51 13.44 27.29
C LEU A 264 -0.56 14.16 28.12
N LYS A 265 -1.76 13.57 28.26
CA LYS A 265 -2.82 14.12 29.12
C LYS A 265 -2.40 14.20 30.58
N VAL A 266 -1.63 13.24 31.08
CA VAL A 266 -1.09 13.29 32.45
C VAL A 266 -0.06 14.39 32.57
N LEU A 267 0.89 14.50 31.64
CA LEU A 267 1.89 15.58 31.62
C LEU A 267 1.23 16.97 31.59
N ASP A 268 0.24 17.15 30.72
CA ASP A 268 -0.50 18.42 30.60
C ASP A 268 -1.30 18.74 31.87
N ALA A 269 -1.89 17.72 32.51
CA ALA A 269 -2.64 17.89 33.75
C ALA A 269 -1.73 18.18 34.97
N SER A 270 -0.52 17.63 34.99
CA SER A 270 0.51 17.94 35.99
C SER A 270 1.10 19.35 35.81
N GLY A 271 0.96 19.91 34.61
CA GLY A 271 1.47 21.22 34.24
C GLY A 271 2.91 21.16 33.75
N TRP A 272 3.17 21.85 32.64
CA TRP A 272 4.52 22.12 32.17
C TRP A 272 5.06 23.36 32.89
N THR A 273 6.17 23.22 33.61
CA THR A 273 6.83 24.31 34.30
C THR A 273 7.96 24.84 33.42
N GLU A 274 7.99 26.15 33.21
CA GLU A 274 9.09 26.80 32.51
C GLU A 274 10.24 27.09 33.50
N GLU A 275 11.42 26.56 33.21
CA GLU A 275 12.64 26.81 33.98
C GLU A 275 13.36 28.07 33.49
N PRO A 276 14.26 28.69 34.29
CA PRO A 276 14.91 29.97 33.95
C PRO A 276 15.72 29.98 32.65
N ASN A 277 16.07 28.81 32.12
CA ASN A 277 16.77 28.61 30.87
C ASN A 277 15.82 28.38 29.67
N GLY A 278 14.51 28.59 29.84
CA GLY A 278 13.50 28.43 28.78
C GLY A 278 13.08 26.98 28.53
N LEU A 279 13.48 26.03 29.37
CA LEU A 279 13.05 24.64 29.26
C LEU A 279 11.63 24.47 29.81
N LEU A 280 10.75 23.81 29.06
CA LEU A 280 9.46 23.33 29.55
C LEU A 280 9.65 21.92 30.11
N VAL A 281 9.39 21.77 31.41
CA VAL A 281 9.60 20.51 32.12
C VAL A 281 8.29 20.01 32.73
N ALA A 282 8.00 18.73 32.54
CA ALA A 282 6.95 18.00 33.24
C ALA A 282 7.53 16.68 33.77
N THR A 283 6.91 16.09 34.79
CA THR A 283 7.38 14.83 35.39
C THR A 283 6.33 13.74 35.24
N TYR A 284 6.75 12.54 34.84
CA TYR A 284 5.91 11.35 34.79
C TYR A 284 6.65 10.17 35.43
N GLU A 285 6.09 9.61 36.51
CA GLU A 285 6.66 8.46 37.22
C GLU A 285 8.17 8.63 37.54
N GLY A 286 8.56 9.83 38.01
CA GLY A 286 9.94 10.16 38.36
C GLY A 286 10.87 10.47 37.18
N THR A 287 10.38 10.42 35.95
CA THR A 287 11.13 10.81 34.74
C THR A 287 10.76 12.22 34.30
N ARG A 288 11.75 13.05 34.01
CA ARG A 288 11.55 14.42 33.49
C ARG A 288 11.37 14.37 31.97
N ALA A 289 10.25 14.89 31.51
CA ALA A 289 9.99 15.20 30.11
C ALA A 289 10.36 16.66 29.87
N ILE A 290 11.29 16.91 28.94
CA ILE A 290 11.85 18.24 28.69
C ILE A 290 11.59 18.60 27.23
N ALA A 291 11.01 19.76 26.99
CA ALA A 291 10.81 20.35 25.66
C ALA A 291 11.34 21.78 25.66
N TRP A 292 11.98 22.21 24.58
CA TRP A 292 12.55 23.56 24.48
C TRP A 292 12.59 24.02 23.03
N GLU A 293 12.77 25.33 22.83
CA GLU A 293 13.02 25.93 21.52
C GLU A 293 14.49 26.35 21.44
N ASP A 294 15.20 25.81 20.46
CA ASP A 294 16.58 26.16 20.14
C ASP A 294 16.62 27.08 18.92
N GLU A 295 17.50 28.08 18.92
CA GLU A 295 17.60 29.06 17.83
C GLU A 295 18.03 28.44 16.48
N VAL A 296 18.76 27.33 16.51
CA VAL A 296 19.31 26.66 15.32
C VAL A 296 18.39 25.54 14.86
N MET A 297 17.92 24.73 15.80
CA MET A 297 17.23 23.46 15.55
C MET A 297 15.70 23.56 15.70
N GLY A 298 15.18 24.68 16.18
CA GLY A 298 13.76 24.85 16.48
C GLY A 298 13.34 24.07 17.73
N TRP A 299 12.10 23.60 17.76
CA TRP A 299 11.60 22.85 18.92
C TRP A 299 12.30 21.49 19.05
N SER A 300 12.72 21.16 20.26
CA SER A 300 13.42 19.93 20.60
C SER A 300 12.88 19.35 21.90
N TYR A 301 13.12 18.06 22.11
CA TYR A 301 12.67 17.34 23.30
C TYR A 301 13.59 16.19 23.68
N LEU A 302 13.59 15.84 24.97
CA LEU A 302 14.30 14.68 25.51
C LEU A 302 13.64 14.20 26.80
N LEU A 303 14.04 13.01 27.25
CA LEU A 303 13.72 12.50 28.57
C LEU A 303 14.98 12.47 29.45
N GLU A 304 14.84 12.78 30.72
CA GLU A 304 15.92 12.72 31.72
C GLU A 304 15.48 11.90 32.94
N GLY A 305 16.29 10.94 33.36
CA GLY A 305 16.03 10.04 34.49
C GLY A 305 17.10 8.95 34.66
N GLU A 306 17.02 8.19 35.76
CA GLU A 306 18.07 7.25 36.22
C GLU A 306 18.44 6.14 35.21
N ASP A 307 17.51 5.78 34.31
CA ASP A 307 17.70 4.75 33.27
C ASP A 307 17.33 5.25 31.86
N VAL A 308 17.45 6.55 31.62
CA VAL A 308 17.07 7.15 30.33
C VAL A 308 18.34 7.55 29.58
N PRO A 309 18.65 6.94 28.42
CA PRO A 309 19.75 7.40 27.60
C PRO A 309 19.49 8.84 27.15
N TYR A 310 20.52 9.68 27.28
CA TYR A 310 20.43 11.08 26.90
C TYR A 310 20.41 11.22 25.37
N SER A 311 19.21 11.30 24.78
CA SER A 311 19.01 11.54 23.35
C SER A 311 18.00 12.67 23.12
N ALA A 312 18.47 13.76 22.50
CA ALA A 312 17.61 14.85 22.07
C ALA A 312 17.02 14.57 20.69
N HIS A 313 15.76 14.98 20.49
CA HIS A 313 15.00 14.83 19.27
C HIS A 313 14.41 16.17 18.84
N GLN A 314 14.25 16.39 17.54
CA GLN A 314 13.65 17.60 16.99
C GLN A 314 12.14 17.43 16.76
N ALA A 315 11.42 18.56 16.76
CA ALA A 315 10.01 18.66 16.49
C ALA A 315 9.68 19.99 15.78
N ASP A 316 8.59 20.01 15.01
CA ASP A 316 8.22 21.20 14.23
C ASP A 316 7.65 22.34 15.10
N ASN A 317 7.15 22.01 16.29
CA ASN A 317 6.53 22.97 17.21
C ASN A 317 6.46 22.41 18.64
N MET A 318 6.10 23.27 19.60
CA MET A 318 5.93 22.91 21.01
C MET A 318 5.00 21.70 21.22
N THR A 319 3.86 21.64 20.53
CA THR A 319 2.90 20.55 20.70
C THR A 319 3.50 19.21 20.25
N ALA A 320 4.24 19.21 19.13
CA ALA A 320 4.96 18.04 18.64
C ALA A 320 6.09 17.64 19.60
N ALA A 321 6.82 18.59 20.19
CA ALA A 321 7.87 18.32 21.17
C ALA A 321 7.31 17.65 22.44
N LYS A 322 6.24 18.19 23.01
CA LYS A 322 5.55 17.61 24.18
C LYS A 322 5.03 16.20 23.89
N ARG A 323 4.46 16.00 22.70
CA ARG A 323 4.00 14.69 22.23
C ARG A 323 5.15 13.71 22.01
N GLY A 324 6.29 14.20 21.55
CA GLY A 324 7.55 13.48 21.47
C GLY A 324 7.97 12.90 22.82
N CYS A 325 8.00 13.72 23.88
CA CYS A 325 8.25 13.25 25.24
C CYS A 325 7.28 12.15 25.67
N ALA A 326 5.98 12.34 25.44
CA ALA A 326 4.97 11.35 25.80
C ALA A 326 5.13 10.02 25.04
N SER A 327 5.63 10.08 23.81
CA SER A 327 5.90 8.92 22.97
C SER A 327 7.15 8.16 23.43
N LEU A 328 8.22 8.88 23.81
CA LEU A 328 9.40 8.26 24.43
C LEU A 328 9.04 7.58 25.76
N LEU A 329 8.18 8.20 26.58
CA LEU A 329 7.68 7.59 27.82
C LEU A 329 6.79 6.37 27.53
N ALA A 330 5.99 6.41 26.46
CA ALA A 330 5.15 5.29 26.06
C ALA A 330 5.94 4.10 25.52
N ALA A 331 7.12 4.34 24.93
CA ALA A 331 7.99 3.30 24.39
C ALA A 331 8.76 2.52 25.47
N ARG A 332 8.87 3.07 26.70
CA ARG A 332 9.36 2.36 27.90
C ARG A 332 8.34 1.35 28.39
#